data_AF-A0A3N5BUE9-F1
#
_entry.id   AF-A0A3N5BUE9-F1
#
_cell.length_a   1.000
_cell.length_b   1.000
_cell.length_c   1.000
_cell.angle_alpha   90.00
_cell.angle_beta   90.00
_cell.angle_gamma   90.00
#
_symmetry.space_group_name_H-M   'P 1'
#
loop_
_entity.id
_entity.type
_entity.pdbx_description
1 polymer ?
#
loop_
_entity_poly.entity_id
_entity_poly.type
_entity_poly.pdbx_seq_one_letter_code
_entity_poly.pdbx_strand_id
1 'polypeptide(L)'
;MNLKPMFLMLLSLIVMISWTTYAYTIQASVQTRDLHLPLSSDYSKERKDQATHAMIHFISNAGNNPQDPYNINSIYNIFLDYGFSTHYMIGRSGEVYQLVDEDRVAFHAGEGELSRFSGYKNNLNEHSIGIELLAIGTENEMQSMLSNQAYNLITPSNIGFTDAQYRSLNSLLDVVLNRHPAIKRNRNHIIGHEEYAPRRKTDPGKLFSWARVDFTQKHNARRGESLWAIAQKYGVSVNSLVTLNHIDPNKYLQIGQKLTIPAMYQVLPGDSLWRIASKYGVSLKTLINLNNLNPNAYLQVGQNLIIPSTTISYNVKSGDTLWEISQKYQVSIDTIIKVNNLDSSAYLQIGQKLFIPH
;
A
#
# COMPACT_ATOMS: atom_id res chain seq x y z
N MET A 1 -81.04 -13.87 9.79
CA MET A 1 -80.84 -13.21 8.47
C MET A 1 -79.38 -12.73 8.44
N ASN A 2 -78.44 -13.47 7.82
CA ASN A 2 -77.93 -13.28 6.44
C ASN A 2 -77.56 -11.80 6.18
N LEU A 3 -76.33 -11.35 5.87
CA LEU A 3 -75.25 -11.87 5.02
C LEU A 3 -73.90 -11.11 5.26
N LYS A 4 -72.75 -11.77 5.03
CA LYS A 4 -71.43 -11.18 4.63
C LYS A 4 -71.48 -10.78 3.11
N PRO A 5 -70.47 -10.18 2.38
CA PRO A 5 -69.04 -9.88 2.67
C PRO A 5 -68.42 -8.56 2.05
N MET A 6 -67.09 -8.36 2.27
CA MET A 6 -66.03 -7.74 1.41
C MET A 6 -66.05 -6.25 1.00
N PHE A 7 -65.00 -5.48 1.38
CA PHE A 7 -63.93 -5.01 0.45
C PHE A 7 -62.70 -4.40 1.17
N LEU A 8 -61.53 -4.56 0.53
CA LEU A 8 -60.17 -4.09 0.86
C LEU A 8 -60.02 -2.55 0.93
N MET A 9 -59.07 -2.04 1.74
CA MET A 9 -57.88 -1.31 1.25
C MET A 9 -56.85 -1.01 2.37
N LEU A 10 -55.57 -1.10 2.01
CA LEU A 10 -54.36 -0.90 2.83
C LEU A 10 -54.14 0.57 3.24
N LEU A 11 -53.48 0.82 4.38
CA LEU A 11 -52.13 1.39 4.37
C LEU A 11 -51.37 1.17 5.70
N SER A 12 -50.09 0.89 5.52
CA SER A 12 -49.06 0.45 6.45
C SER A 12 -48.50 1.56 7.36
N LEU A 13 -48.14 1.20 8.60
CA LEU A 13 -46.92 1.72 9.24
C LEU A 13 -46.37 0.69 10.25
N ILE A 14 -45.61 -0.27 9.75
CA ILE A 14 -44.77 -1.15 10.59
C ILE A 14 -43.41 -0.46 10.70
N VAL A 15 -43.08 -0.01 11.90
CA VAL A 15 -41.72 0.41 12.26
C VAL A 15 -40.85 -0.84 12.33
N MET A 16 -40.13 -1.15 11.26
CA MET A 16 -39.04 -2.13 11.29
C MET A 16 -37.81 -1.49 11.96
N ILE A 17 -37.62 -1.77 13.25
CA ILE A 17 -36.34 -1.52 13.91
C ILE A 17 -35.39 -2.64 13.46
N SER A 18 -34.54 -2.37 12.48
CA SER A 18 -33.46 -3.26 12.09
C SER A 18 -32.38 -3.24 13.17
N TRP A 19 -32.26 -4.33 13.93
CA TRP A 19 -31.12 -4.56 14.80
C TRP A 19 -29.92 -5.01 13.95
N THR A 20 -29.21 -4.06 13.34
CA THR A 20 -27.84 -4.31 12.87
C THR A 20 -26.92 -4.20 14.06
N THR A 21 -26.56 -5.31 14.68
CA THR A 21 -25.43 -5.38 15.59
C THR A 21 -24.17 -5.09 14.80
N TYR A 22 -23.72 -3.83 14.82
CA TYR A 22 -22.37 -3.47 14.41
C TYR A 22 -21.40 -4.20 15.33
N ALA A 23 -20.80 -5.28 14.85
CA ALA A 23 -19.56 -5.74 15.42
C ALA A 23 -18.56 -4.60 15.23
N TYR A 24 -18.24 -3.90 16.33
CA TYR A 24 -17.11 -2.98 16.39
C TYR A 24 -15.84 -3.80 16.15
N THR A 25 -15.50 -4.02 14.88
CA THR A 25 -14.12 -4.30 14.52
C THR A 25 -13.32 -3.08 14.96
N ILE A 26 -12.44 -3.25 15.95
CA ILE A 26 -11.37 -2.29 16.22
C ILE A 26 -10.63 -2.13 14.89
N GLN A 27 -10.93 -1.04 14.19
CA GLN A 27 -10.26 -0.69 12.95
C GLN A 27 -8.81 -0.45 13.35
N ALA A 28 -7.89 -1.21 12.76
CA ALA A 28 -6.47 -1.00 13.03
C ALA A 28 -6.16 0.48 12.78
N SER A 29 -5.83 1.24 13.82
CA SER A 29 -5.41 2.62 13.69
C SER A 29 -3.90 2.63 13.63
N VAL A 30 -3.33 3.25 12.60
CA VAL A 30 -1.92 3.64 12.66
C VAL A 30 -1.84 4.82 13.62
N GLN A 31 -1.05 4.68 14.67
CA GLN A 31 -0.77 5.80 15.56
C GLN A 31 0.00 6.86 14.78
N THR A 32 -0.59 8.04 14.63
CA THR A 32 0.05 9.20 14.02
C THR A 32 0.57 10.14 15.11
N ARG A 33 1.68 10.81 14.80
CA ARG A 33 2.15 11.99 15.52
C ARG A 33 1.62 13.22 14.80
N ASP A 34 1.09 14.15 15.57
CA ASP A 34 0.64 15.44 15.04
C ASP A 34 1.85 16.28 14.63
N LEU A 35 1.89 16.70 13.37
CA LEU A 35 2.84 17.65 12.81
C LEU A 35 2.13 18.53 11.76
N HIS A 36 0.89 18.94 12.05
CA HIS A 36 0.08 19.68 11.08
C HIS A 36 0.75 20.97 10.63
N LEU A 37 0.74 21.18 9.31
CA LEU A 37 1.07 22.46 8.71
C LEU A 37 -0.01 23.51 9.04
N PRO A 38 0.31 24.81 9.00
CA PRO A 38 -0.68 25.86 9.19
C PRO A 38 -1.88 25.68 8.27
N LEU A 39 -3.10 25.90 8.79
CA LEU A 39 -4.33 25.91 8.01
C LEU A 39 -4.45 27.21 7.19
N SER A 40 -3.48 27.45 6.30
CA SER A 40 -3.49 28.53 5.30
C SER A 40 -3.68 27.97 3.90
N SER A 41 -4.08 28.85 2.97
CA SER A 41 -4.20 28.54 1.54
C SER A 41 -2.86 28.21 0.87
N ASP A 42 -1.74 28.40 1.57
CA ASP A 42 -0.40 28.16 1.04
C ASP A 42 -0.04 26.67 1.10
N TYR A 43 -0.63 25.93 2.05
CA TYR A 43 -0.28 24.53 2.30
C TYR A 43 -1.43 23.58 2.00
N SER A 44 -2.68 24.04 2.03
CA SER A 44 -3.80 23.16 1.72
C SER A 44 -5.04 23.94 1.32
N LYS A 45 -5.98 23.24 0.70
CA LYS A 45 -7.33 23.76 0.45
C LYS A 45 -8.40 22.72 0.72
N GLU A 46 -9.65 23.17 0.77
CA GLU A 46 -10.82 22.28 0.90
C GLU A 46 -10.84 21.23 -0.21
N ARG A 47 -11.05 19.96 0.16
CA ARG A 47 -11.19 18.86 -0.79
C ARG A 47 -12.63 18.77 -1.28
N LYS A 48 -12.81 18.82 -2.60
CA LYS A 48 -14.11 18.65 -3.26
C LYS A 48 -14.28 17.26 -3.88
N ASP A 49 -13.18 16.68 -4.32
CA ASP A 49 -13.15 15.40 -5.01
C ASP A 49 -12.63 14.28 -4.11
N GLN A 50 -13.11 13.06 -4.35
CA GLN A 50 -12.61 11.90 -3.61
C GLN A 50 -11.15 11.61 -3.98
N ALA A 51 -10.36 11.23 -2.98
CA ALA A 51 -9.05 10.65 -3.23
C ALA A 51 -9.20 9.30 -3.94
N THR A 52 -8.57 9.17 -5.10
CA THR A 52 -8.55 7.95 -5.90
C THR A 52 -7.14 7.37 -6.01
N HIS A 53 -6.12 8.10 -5.56
CA HIS A 53 -4.73 7.66 -5.59
C HIS A 53 -4.03 7.86 -4.24
N ALA A 54 -3.01 7.05 -3.98
CA ALA A 54 -1.97 7.34 -3.00
C ALA A 54 -0.66 7.54 -3.75
N MET A 55 0.02 8.66 -3.51
CA MET A 55 1.28 8.99 -4.15
C MET A 55 2.43 8.88 -3.16
N ILE A 56 3.41 8.05 -3.50
CA ILE A 56 4.59 7.78 -2.70
C ILE A 56 5.73 8.67 -3.17
N HIS A 57 6.34 9.35 -2.21
CA HIS A 57 7.45 10.27 -2.39
C HIS A 57 8.62 9.91 -1.46
N PHE A 58 9.75 10.59 -1.65
CA PHE A 58 10.73 10.72 -0.58
C PHE A 58 11.18 12.17 -0.38
N ILE A 59 11.61 12.46 0.84
CA ILE A 59 12.16 13.77 1.22
C ILE A 59 13.37 13.61 2.16
N SER A 60 14.32 14.53 2.04
CA SER A 60 15.42 14.70 2.99
C SER A 60 15.91 16.15 3.00
N ASN A 61 16.60 16.54 4.07
CA ASN A 61 17.35 17.79 4.16
C ASN A 61 18.84 17.61 3.79
N ALA A 62 19.17 16.54 3.04
CA ALA A 62 20.56 16.22 2.73
C ALA A 62 21.27 17.35 1.98
N GLY A 63 20.54 18.09 1.11
CA GLY A 63 21.01 19.27 0.38
C GLY A 63 21.67 20.33 1.28
N ASN A 64 21.11 20.56 2.46
CA ASN A 64 21.60 21.57 3.40
C ASN A 64 22.48 20.96 4.50
N ASN A 65 22.15 19.74 4.96
CA ASN A 65 22.87 19.07 6.02
C ASN A 65 22.99 17.55 5.74
N PRO A 66 24.01 17.11 4.97
CA PRO A 66 24.17 15.71 4.59
C PRO A 66 24.53 14.79 5.78
N GLN A 67 25.02 15.34 6.90
CA GLN A 67 25.36 14.58 8.11
C GLN A 67 24.16 14.33 9.03
N ASP A 68 23.16 15.22 9.00
CA ASP A 68 21.85 15.05 9.67
C ASP A 68 20.69 15.34 8.71
N PRO A 69 20.49 14.47 7.70
CA PRO A 69 19.55 14.74 6.61
C PRO A 69 18.09 14.54 7.01
N TYR A 70 17.81 14.03 8.21
CA TYR A 70 16.48 13.60 8.66
C TYR A 70 15.96 14.34 9.89
N ASN A 71 16.58 15.46 10.25
CA ASN A 71 16.07 16.33 11.29
C ASN A 71 14.63 16.77 10.99
N ILE A 72 13.69 16.40 11.87
CA ILE A 72 12.25 16.61 11.64
C ILE A 72 11.90 18.09 11.51
N ASN A 73 12.50 18.97 12.32
CA ASN A 73 12.23 20.40 12.26
C ASN A 73 12.75 21.01 10.95
N SER A 74 13.95 20.62 10.52
CA SER A 74 14.49 21.07 9.24
C SER A 74 13.62 20.63 8.06
N ILE A 75 13.12 19.39 8.08
CA ILE A 75 12.22 18.89 7.03
C ILE A 75 10.86 19.59 7.08
N TYR A 76 10.32 19.82 8.28
CA TYR A 76 9.09 20.58 8.46
C TYR A 76 9.21 22.00 7.86
N ASN A 77 10.36 22.65 8.07
CA ASN A 77 10.63 23.97 7.48
C ASN A 77 10.72 23.94 5.95
N ILE A 78 11.17 22.84 5.33
CA ILE A 78 11.11 22.71 3.85
C ILE A 78 9.67 22.82 3.34
N PHE A 79 8.69 22.22 4.03
CA PHE A 79 7.29 22.39 3.64
C PHE A 79 6.83 23.85 3.77
N LEU A 80 7.21 24.51 4.87
CA LEU A 80 6.87 25.91 5.11
C LEU A 80 7.48 26.86 4.07
N ASP A 81 8.77 26.71 3.80
CA ASP A 81 9.56 27.62 2.96
C ASP A 81 9.15 27.57 1.49
N TYR A 82 8.77 26.39 1.00
CA TYR A 82 8.44 26.17 -0.40
C TYR A 82 6.93 26.11 -0.70
N GLY A 83 6.07 26.22 0.31
CA GLY A 83 4.62 26.13 0.11
C GLY A 83 4.18 24.75 -0.41
N PHE A 84 4.91 23.69 -0.04
CA PHE A 84 4.54 22.31 -0.36
C PHE A 84 3.91 21.66 0.86
N SER A 85 3.15 20.60 0.64
CA SER A 85 2.57 19.83 1.73
C SER A 85 2.28 18.39 1.31
N THR A 86 2.15 17.52 2.31
CA THR A 86 1.77 16.12 2.15
C THR A 86 0.76 15.76 3.24
N HIS A 87 0.03 14.66 3.10
CA HIS A 87 -0.87 14.22 4.19
C HIS A 87 -0.08 13.52 5.28
N TYR A 88 0.86 12.66 4.87
CA TYR A 88 1.65 11.85 5.78
C TYR A 88 3.14 11.93 5.48
N MET A 89 3.95 11.83 6.53
CA MET A 89 5.39 11.63 6.46
C MET A 89 5.81 10.45 7.33
N ILE A 90 6.66 9.57 6.82
CA ILE A 90 7.15 8.37 7.54
C ILE A 90 8.64 8.53 7.85
N GLY A 91 8.94 8.63 9.15
CA GLY A 91 10.29 8.72 9.71
C GLY A 91 11.12 7.45 9.50
N ARG A 92 12.44 7.55 9.70
CA ARG A 92 13.39 6.44 9.51
C ARG A 92 13.09 5.23 10.40
N SER A 93 12.55 5.45 11.61
CA SER A 93 12.16 4.37 12.54
C SER A 93 10.70 3.94 12.37
N GLY A 94 10.03 4.41 11.31
CA GLY A 94 8.65 4.05 10.97
C GLY A 94 7.59 4.92 11.65
N GLU A 95 7.97 6.00 12.32
CA GLU A 95 6.99 6.92 12.91
C GLU A 95 6.19 7.60 11.80
N VAL A 96 4.87 7.64 11.94
CA VAL A 96 4.00 8.30 10.95
C VAL A 96 3.57 9.65 11.53
N TYR A 97 3.89 10.71 10.81
CA TYR A 97 3.47 12.08 11.11
C TYR A 97 2.33 12.46 10.18
N GLN A 98 1.31 13.13 10.70
CA GLN A 98 0.23 13.71 9.91
C GLN A 98 0.46 15.22 9.76
N LEU A 99 0.49 15.71 8.51
CA LEU A 99 0.79 17.10 8.19
C LEU A 99 -0.42 17.85 7.62
N VAL A 100 -1.30 17.13 6.90
CA VAL A 100 -2.55 17.67 6.35
C VAL A 100 -3.63 16.61 6.52
N ASP A 101 -4.81 17.03 6.98
CA ASP A 101 -5.98 16.15 7.07
C ASP A 101 -6.43 15.64 5.69
N GLU A 102 -6.90 14.40 5.63
CA GLU A 102 -7.29 13.76 4.35
C GLU A 102 -8.55 14.38 3.72
N ASP A 103 -9.35 15.14 4.47
CA ASP A 103 -10.48 15.94 3.98
C ASP A 103 -10.04 17.29 3.38
N ARG A 104 -8.72 17.54 3.35
CA ARG A 104 -8.10 18.65 2.65
C ARG A 104 -7.20 18.13 1.53
N VAL A 105 -6.91 19.00 0.59
CA VAL A 105 -5.96 18.76 -0.51
C VAL A 105 -4.59 19.26 -0.08
N ALA A 106 -3.61 18.36 -0.03
CA ALA A 106 -2.20 18.70 0.09
C ALA A 106 -1.58 18.98 -1.30
N PHE A 107 -0.50 19.78 -1.34
CA PHE A 107 0.17 20.26 -2.54
C PHE A 107 1.50 19.52 -2.76
N HIS A 108 1.44 18.23 -3.15
CA HIS A 108 2.62 17.36 -3.30
C HIS A 108 2.93 16.96 -4.77
N ALA A 109 1.91 16.76 -5.61
CA ALA A 109 2.11 16.21 -6.95
C ALA A 109 2.58 17.25 -7.98
N GLY A 110 1.95 18.43 -8.00
CA GLY A 110 2.23 19.48 -8.98
C GLY A 110 1.87 19.09 -10.43
N GLU A 111 2.66 19.54 -11.40
CA GLU A 111 2.45 19.23 -12.82
C GLU A 111 2.80 17.78 -13.19
N GLY A 112 1.94 17.15 -13.98
CA GLY A 112 2.10 15.76 -14.39
C GLY A 112 0.86 15.22 -15.10
N GLU A 113 0.92 13.97 -15.53
CA GLU A 113 -0.18 13.29 -16.21
C GLU A 113 -0.08 11.78 -15.99
N LEU A 114 -1.20 11.13 -15.68
CA LEU A 114 -1.32 9.67 -15.73
C LEU A 114 -1.99 9.29 -17.03
N SER A 115 -1.33 8.48 -17.86
CA SER A 115 -1.87 8.05 -19.16
C SER A 115 -3.28 7.43 -19.07
N ARG A 116 -3.60 6.80 -17.93
CA ARG A 116 -4.89 6.16 -17.67
C ARG A 116 -5.96 7.09 -17.09
N PHE A 117 -5.54 8.25 -16.59
CA PHE A 117 -6.39 9.24 -15.95
C PHE A 117 -6.06 10.61 -16.53
N SER A 118 -6.26 10.78 -17.83
CA SER A 118 -5.95 12.04 -18.54
C SER A 118 -6.69 13.23 -17.94
N GLY A 119 -7.87 13.02 -17.34
CA GLY A 119 -8.60 14.04 -16.58
C GLY A 119 -7.87 14.54 -15.32
N TYR A 120 -6.81 13.89 -14.87
CA TYR A 120 -6.00 14.29 -13.71
C TYR A 120 -4.74 15.05 -14.10
N LYS A 121 -4.58 15.39 -15.38
CA LYS A 121 -3.47 16.20 -15.85
C LYS A 121 -3.37 17.50 -15.06
N ASN A 122 -2.22 17.71 -14.42
CA ASN A 122 -1.93 18.84 -13.53
C ASN A 122 -2.93 19.02 -12.37
N ASN A 123 -3.73 18.01 -12.05
CA ASN A 123 -4.81 18.10 -11.07
C ASN A 123 -4.81 16.94 -10.06
N LEU A 124 -3.72 16.17 -9.99
CA LEU A 124 -3.70 14.96 -9.17
C LEU A 124 -3.75 15.24 -7.66
N ASN A 125 -3.36 16.43 -7.19
CA ASN A 125 -3.50 16.83 -5.78
C ASN A 125 -4.96 16.66 -5.29
N GLU A 126 -5.95 17.06 -6.11
CA GLU A 126 -7.39 16.93 -5.78
C GLU A 126 -7.82 15.48 -5.55
N HIS A 127 -7.10 14.53 -6.16
CA HIS A 127 -7.48 13.13 -6.25
C HIS A 127 -6.50 12.20 -5.56
N SER A 128 -5.55 12.71 -4.77
CA SER A 128 -4.54 11.87 -4.15
C SER A 128 -4.25 12.18 -2.69
N ILE A 129 -3.76 11.15 -2.01
CA ILE A 129 -3.14 11.22 -0.69
C ILE A 129 -1.63 11.10 -0.88
N GLY A 130 -0.91 12.21 -0.71
CA GLY A 130 0.56 12.22 -0.64
C GLY A 130 1.10 11.56 0.63
N ILE A 131 2.15 10.74 0.47
CA ILE A 131 2.89 10.07 1.54
C ILE A 131 4.38 10.23 1.27
N GLU A 132 5.06 10.97 2.15
CA GLU A 132 6.50 11.20 2.12
C GLU A 132 7.23 10.18 2.97
N LEU A 133 8.33 9.60 2.47
CA LEU A 133 9.24 8.79 3.27
C LEU A 133 10.57 9.52 3.46
N LEU A 134 11.09 9.55 4.68
CA LEU A 134 12.44 10.08 4.93
C LEU A 134 13.49 9.18 4.30
N ALA A 135 13.99 9.55 3.11
CA ALA A 135 14.94 8.75 2.35
C ALA A 135 15.77 9.63 1.41
N ILE A 136 16.86 9.04 0.92
CA ILE A 136 17.78 9.65 -0.06
C ILE A 136 17.94 8.66 -1.22
N GLY A 137 17.79 9.15 -2.45
CA GLY A 137 17.97 8.36 -3.67
C GLY A 137 19.44 8.03 -3.96
N THR A 138 19.71 7.49 -5.14
CA THR A 138 21.09 7.29 -5.63
C THR A 138 21.80 8.63 -5.87
N GLU A 139 23.14 8.63 -5.91
CA GLU A 139 23.95 9.82 -6.24
C GLU A 139 23.43 10.51 -7.52
N ASN A 140 23.21 9.72 -8.59
CA ASN A 140 22.69 10.23 -9.86
C ASN A 140 21.30 10.86 -9.73
N GLU A 141 20.41 10.33 -8.91
CA GLU A 141 19.07 10.91 -8.69
C GLU A 141 19.15 12.20 -7.87
N MET A 142 20.17 12.36 -7.02
CA MET A 142 20.33 13.50 -6.12
C MET A 142 21.16 14.65 -6.71
N GLN A 143 21.78 14.49 -7.88
CA GLN A 143 22.68 15.49 -8.50
C GLN A 143 22.08 16.89 -8.69
N SER A 144 20.75 17.00 -8.80
CA SER A 144 20.06 18.29 -8.92
C SER A 144 19.96 19.05 -7.59
N MET A 145 20.13 18.36 -6.47
CA MET A 145 19.98 18.90 -5.11
C MET A 145 21.31 18.89 -4.33
N LEU A 146 22.27 18.07 -4.76
CA LEU A 146 23.50 17.78 -4.06
C LEU A 146 24.68 17.67 -5.02
N SER A 147 25.83 18.25 -4.65
CA SER A 147 27.09 17.93 -5.32
C SER A 147 27.56 16.53 -4.95
N ASN A 148 28.36 15.89 -5.81
CA ASN A 148 28.93 14.57 -5.51
C ASN A 148 29.76 14.59 -4.20
N GLN A 149 30.46 15.69 -3.92
CA GLN A 149 31.20 15.87 -2.66
C GLN A 149 30.25 15.87 -1.46
N ALA A 150 29.14 16.61 -1.52
CA ALA A 150 28.15 16.62 -0.45
C ALA A 150 27.44 15.28 -0.30
N TYR A 151 27.17 14.57 -1.40
CA TYR A 151 26.59 13.23 -1.38
C TYR A 151 27.52 12.23 -0.65
N ASN A 152 28.82 12.30 -0.90
CA ASN A 152 29.83 11.44 -0.25
C ASN A 152 29.98 11.69 1.26
N LEU A 153 29.41 12.78 1.80
CA LEU A 153 29.35 13.03 3.24
C LEU A 153 28.21 12.25 3.91
N ILE A 154 27.23 11.75 3.15
CA ILE A 154 26.06 11.07 3.70
C ILE A 154 26.47 9.70 4.23
N THR A 155 26.11 9.41 5.48
CA THR A 155 26.34 8.07 6.06
C THR A 155 25.60 7.01 5.24
N PRO A 156 26.23 5.88 4.85
CA PRO A 156 25.57 4.87 3.99
C PRO A 156 24.22 4.34 4.50
N SER A 157 24.04 4.24 5.82
CA SER A 157 22.76 3.83 6.44
C SER A 157 21.61 4.85 6.27
N ASN A 158 21.93 6.09 5.89
CA ASN A 158 20.96 7.11 5.54
C ASN A 158 20.51 7.01 4.08
N ILE A 159 21.18 6.25 3.21
CA ILE A 159 20.79 6.12 1.80
C ILE A 159 19.69 5.05 1.65
N GLY A 160 18.70 5.30 0.80
CA GLY A 160 17.56 4.40 0.56
C GLY A 160 16.52 4.41 1.69
N PHE A 161 15.81 3.30 1.86
CA PHE A 161 14.61 3.17 2.72
C PHE A 161 14.80 2.09 3.79
N THR A 162 14.23 2.29 4.99
CA THR A 162 14.31 1.31 6.08
C THR A 162 13.14 0.33 6.08
N ASP A 163 13.35 -0.81 6.74
CA ASP A 163 12.30 -1.80 6.95
C ASP A 163 11.15 -1.26 7.79
N ALA A 164 11.45 -0.43 8.78
CA ALA A 164 10.45 0.22 9.60
C ALA A 164 9.51 1.11 8.76
N GLN A 165 10.06 1.81 7.75
CA GLN A 165 9.26 2.60 6.83
C GLN A 165 8.30 1.75 6.00
N TYR A 166 8.75 0.62 5.43
CA TYR A 166 7.85 -0.26 4.66
C TYR A 166 6.75 -0.87 5.54
N ARG A 167 7.05 -1.22 6.80
CA ARG A 167 6.04 -1.70 7.76
C ARG A 167 4.96 -0.65 8.00
N SER A 168 5.39 0.59 8.24
CA SER A 168 4.48 1.71 8.49
C SER A 168 3.72 2.12 7.24
N LEU A 169 4.36 2.12 6.07
CA LEU A 169 3.71 2.41 4.79
C LEU A 169 2.59 1.41 4.50
N ASN A 170 2.84 0.11 4.65
CA ASN A 170 1.81 -0.90 4.42
C ASN A 170 0.65 -0.78 5.41
N SER A 171 0.94 -0.53 6.69
CA SER A 171 -0.09 -0.31 7.71
C SER A 171 -0.88 0.97 7.45
N LEU A 172 -0.21 2.04 7.01
CA LEU A 172 -0.85 3.30 6.66
C LEU A 172 -1.76 3.12 5.44
N LEU A 173 -1.28 2.46 4.39
CA LEU A 173 -2.08 2.14 3.22
C LEU A 173 -3.32 1.31 3.58
N ASP A 174 -3.24 0.35 4.52
CA ASP A 174 -4.43 -0.38 4.99
C ASP A 174 -5.48 0.57 5.56
N VAL A 175 -5.08 1.57 6.35
CA VAL A 175 -6.01 2.53 6.96
C VAL A 175 -6.54 3.53 5.94
N VAL A 176 -5.66 4.14 5.14
CA VAL A 176 -6.00 5.13 4.12
C VAL A 176 -6.98 4.53 3.11
N LEU A 177 -6.71 3.34 2.57
CA LEU A 177 -7.60 2.72 1.57
C LEU A 177 -8.95 2.29 2.17
N ASN A 178 -8.99 1.98 3.46
CA ASN A 178 -10.26 1.72 4.14
C ASN A 178 -11.11 3.00 4.29
N ARG A 179 -10.47 4.17 4.49
CA ARG A 179 -11.15 5.46 4.52
C ARG A 179 -11.52 5.96 3.11
N HIS A 180 -10.70 5.64 2.11
CA HIS A 180 -10.85 6.05 0.71
C HIS A 180 -10.99 4.83 -0.21
N PRO A 181 -12.17 4.18 -0.26
CA PRO A 181 -12.37 2.93 -1.02
C PRO A 181 -12.26 3.09 -2.55
N ALA A 182 -12.19 4.32 -3.06
CA ALA A 182 -11.90 4.62 -4.46
C ALA A 182 -10.42 4.38 -4.80
N ILE A 183 -9.51 4.47 -3.81
CA ILE A 183 -8.09 4.09 -3.98
C ILE A 183 -8.01 2.57 -3.99
N LYS A 184 -7.77 1.98 -5.17
CA LYS A 184 -7.63 0.51 -5.29
C LYS A 184 -6.22 0.10 -4.88
N ARG A 185 -6.09 -1.08 -4.24
CA ARG A 185 -4.79 -1.60 -3.79
C ARG A 185 -3.97 -2.21 -4.93
N ASN A 186 -3.58 -1.39 -5.91
CA ASN A 186 -2.77 -1.80 -7.06
C ASN A 186 -1.93 -0.63 -7.59
N ARG A 187 -0.99 -0.92 -8.49
CA ARG A 187 -0.06 0.07 -9.08
C ARG A 187 -0.69 1.03 -10.09
N ASN A 188 -2.01 1.04 -10.25
CA ASN A 188 -2.70 2.11 -10.99
C ASN A 188 -3.16 3.23 -10.06
N HIS A 189 -3.31 2.95 -8.77
CA HIS A 189 -3.83 3.90 -7.79
C HIS A 189 -2.81 4.19 -6.68
N ILE A 190 -1.94 3.23 -6.34
CA ILE A 190 -0.76 3.47 -5.50
C ILE A 190 0.40 3.68 -6.45
N ILE A 191 0.88 4.91 -6.55
CA ILE A 191 1.83 5.35 -7.58
C ILE A 191 3.02 6.07 -6.94
N GLY A 192 4.14 6.12 -7.64
CA GLY A 192 5.23 7.03 -7.32
C GLY A 192 5.12 8.36 -8.07
N HIS A 193 5.93 9.35 -7.69
CA HIS A 193 5.94 10.66 -8.35
C HIS A 193 6.50 10.60 -9.77
N GLU A 194 7.48 9.74 -10.00
CA GLU A 194 8.09 9.44 -11.29
C GLU A 194 7.09 8.89 -12.30
N GLU A 195 6.04 8.20 -11.85
CA GLU A 195 4.97 7.73 -12.73
C GLU A 195 4.05 8.87 -13.21
N TYR A 196 3.81 9.87 -12.36
CA TYR A 196 2.95 11.02 -12.69
C TYR A 196 3.72 12.12 -13.42
N ALA A 197 4.99 12.34 -13.09
CA ALA A 197 5.82 13.40 -13.63
C ALA A 197 7.18 12.88 -14.15
N PRO A 198 7.21 11.91 -15.08
CA PRO A 198 8.42 11.16 -15.46
C PRO A 198 9.56 11.99 -16.07
N ARG A 199 9.28 13.20 -16.53
CA ARG A 199 10.29 14.12 -17.08
C ARG A 199 10.89 15.07 -16.04
N ARG A 200 10.29 15.15 -14.86
CA ARG A 200 10.62 16.13 -13.82
C ARG A 200 11.00 15.48 -12.50
N LYS A 201 10.49 14.27 -12.25
CA LYS A 201 10.57 13.60 -10.96
C LYS A 201 11.10 12.19 -11.13
N THR A 202 11.87 11.78 -10.13
CA THR A 202 12.49 10.46 -10.03
C THR A 202 12.04 9.71 -8.79
N ASP A 203 11.44 10.38 -7.80
CA ASP A 203 10.98 9.78 -6.54
C ASP A 203 9.74 8.89 -6.74
N PRO A 204 9.60 7.77 -5.99
CA PRO A 204 10.44 7.36 -4.86
C PRO A 204 11.79 6.73 -5.26
N GLY A 205 12.09 6.62 -6.55
CA GLY A 205 13.43 6.34 -7.07
C GLY A 205 13.82 4.87 -7.09
N LYS A 206 14.99 4.60 -7.66
CA LYS A 206 15.51 3.22 -7.87
C LYS A 206 15.74 2.44 -6.57
N LEU A 207 15.95 3.13 -5.46
CA LEU A 207 16.15 2.50 -4.15
C LEU A 207 14.83 2.13 -3.46
N PHE A 208 13.69 2.61 -3.96
CA PHE A 208 12.39 2.18 -3.47
C PHE A 208 11.99 0.84 -4.07
N SER A 209 11.63 -0.10 -3.21
CA SER A 209 11.29 -1.46 -3.61
C SER A 209 9.77 -1.63 -3.62
N TRP A 210 9.17 -1.54 -4.81
CA TRP A 210 7.74 -1.81 -5.01
C TRP A 210 7.32 -3.22 -4.58
N ALA A 211 8.24 -4.18 -4.59
CA ALA A 211 8.02 -5.53 -4.06
C ALA A 211 7.78 -5.56 -2.54
N ARG A 212 8.13 -4.51 -1.81
CA ARG A 212 7.89 -4.42 -0.36
C ARG A 212 6.56 -3.76 -0.01
N VAL A 213 5.82 -3.29 -1.02
CA VAL A 213 4.46 -2.79 -0.86
C VAL A 213 3.50 -3.97 -0.97
N ASP A 214 2.71 -4.20 0.07
CA ASP A 214 1.70 -5.25 0.10
C ASP A 214 0.50 -4.83 -0.76
N PHE A 215 0.27 -5.54 -1.85
CA PHE A 215 -0.91 -5.33 -2.70
C PHE A 215 -2.04 -6.31 -2.40
N THR A 216 -1.87 -7.22 -1.43
CA THR A 216 -2.93 -8.12 -0.98
C THR A 216 -3.97 -7.35 -0.17
N GLN A 217 -5.21 -7.84 -0.14
CA GLN A 217 -6.26 -7.27 0.72
C GLN A 217 -6.57 -8.24 1.85
N LYS A 218 -7.05 -7.74 2.99
CA LYS A 218 -7.51 -8.58 4.10
C LYS A 218 -9.05 -8.62 4.13
N HIS A 219 -9.60 -9.80 4.39
CA HIS A 219 -11.03 -10.02 4.48
C HIS A 219 -11.35 -10.89 5.70
N ASN A 220 -12.28 -10.45 6.54
CA ASN A 220 -12.77 -11.26 7.66
C ASN A 220 -14.06 -11.95 7.22
N ALA A 221 -14.05 -13.29 7.15
CA ALA A 221 -15.20 -14.07 6.73
C ALA A 221 -16.41 -13.82 7.65
N ARG A 222 -17.57 -13.57 7.04
CA ARG A 222 -18.83 -13.31 7.75
C ARG A 222 -19.64 -14.60 7.92
N ARG A 223 -20.62 -14.56 8.84
CA ARG A 223 -21.54 -15.70 9.05
C ARG A 223 -22.23 -16.07 7.73
N GLY A 224 -22.04 -17.32 7.31
CA GLY A 224 -22.65 -17.88 6.09
C GLY A 224 -21.97 -17.47 4.79
N GLU A 225 -20.85 -16.75 4.83
CA GLU A 225 -20.11 -16.36 3.63
C GLU A 225 -19.32 -17.54 3.06
N SER A 226 -19.38 -17.74 1.73
CA SER A 226 -18.67 -18.82 1.03
C SER A 226 -17.42 -18.31 0.32
N LEU A 227 -16.43 -19.19 0.09
CA LEU A 227 -15.26 -18.88 -0.73
C LEU A 227 -15.65 -18.33 -2.12
N TRP A 228 -16.73 -18.84 -2.70
CA TRP A 228 -17.26 -18.36 -3.98
C TRP A 228 -17.76 -16.92 -3.90
N ALA A 229 -18.55 -16.57 -2.87
CA ALA A 229 -19.06 -15.22 -2.69
C ALA A 229 -17.94 -14.20 -2.47
N ILE A 230 -16.91 -14.60 -1.71
CA ILE A 230 -15.71 -13.78 -1.46
C ILE A 230 -14.92 -13.62 -2.75
N ALA A 231 -14.65 -14.72 -3.46
CA ALA A 231 -13.92 -14.70 -4.72
C ALA A 231 -14.58 -13.77 -5.74
N GLN A 232 -15.90 -13.88 -5.90
CA GLN A 232 -16.69 -13.01 -6.77
C GLN A 232 -16.61 -11.54 -6.34
N LYS A 233 -16.72 -11.25 -5.03
CA LYS A 233 -16.63 -9.88 -4.50
C LYS A 233 -15.31 -9.20 -4.84
N TYR A 234 -14.20 -9.92 -4.77
CA TYR A 234 -12.87 -9.37 -5.00
C TYR A 234 -12.36 -9.56 -6.43
N GLY A 235 -13.12 -10.23 -7.31
CA GLY A 235 -12.70 -10.54 -8.67
C GLY A 235 -11.51 -11.50 -8.73
N VAL A 236 -11.39 -12.41 -7.76
CA VAL A 236 -10.37 -13.46 -7.70
C VAL A 236 -10.98 -14.82 -7.99
N SER A 237 -10.18 -15.84 -8.28
CA SER A 237 -10.69 -17.21 -8.39
C SER A 237 -10.75 -17.87 -7.01
N VAL A 238 -11.68 -18.81 -6.81
CA VAL A 238 -11.71 -19.63 -5.59
C VAL A 238 -10.38 -20.36 -5.40
N ASN A 239 -9.78 -20.86 -6.48
CA ASN A 239 -8.50 -21.55 -6.44
C ASN A 239 -7.37 -20.63 -5.92
N SER A 240 -7.25 -19.40 -6.44
CA SER A 240 -6.20 -18.48 -5.96
C SER A 240 -6.40 -18.08 -4.50
N LEU A 241 -7.66 -17.91 -4.08
CA LEU A 241 -8.00 -17.64 -2.69
C LEU A 241 -7.63 -18.82 -1.78
N VAL A 242 -7.95 -20.05 -2.19
CA VAL A 242 -7.64 -21.30 -1.48
C VAL A 242 -6.14 -21.51 -1.36
N THR A 243 -5.40 -21.38 -2.47
CA THR A 243 -3.94 -21.57 -2.51
C THR A 243 -3.22 -20.57 -1.61
N LEU A 244 -3.55 -19.28 -1.70
CA LEU A 244 -2.87 -18.23 -0.91
C LEU A 244 -3.13 -18.35 0.59
N ASN A 245 -4.29 -18.89 0.99
CA ASN A 245 -4.67 -19.01 2.39
C ASN A 245 -4.49 -20.42 2.97
N HIS A 246 -4.03 -21.38 2.15
CA HIS A 246 -3.90 -22.80 2.52
C HIS A 246 -5.20 -23.37 3.13
N ILE A 247 -6.34 -23.05 2.52
CA ILE A 247 -7.66 -23.48 3.00
C ILE A 247 -8.05 -24.81 2.35
N ASP A 248 -8.75 -25.68 3.07
CA ASP A 248 -9.41 -26.83 2.45
C ASP A 248 -10.71 -26.34 1.78
N PRO A 249 -10.84 -26.39 0.44
CA PRO A 249 -12.03 -25.89 -0.25
C PRO A 249 -13.32 -26.62 0.13
N ASN A 250 -13.23 -27.79 0.76
CA ASN A 250 -14.38 -28.57 1.21
C ASN A 250 -14.83 -28.23 2.64
N LYS A 251 -14.11 -27.34 3.34
CA LYS A 251 -14.46 -26.91 4.70
C LYS A 251 -15.14 -25.54 4.68
N TYR A 252 -16.11 -25.38 5.56
CA TYR A 252 -16.74 -24.09 5.81
C TYR A 252 -15.75 -23.10 6.40
N LEU A 253 -15.89 -21.83 6.02
CA LEU A 253 -15.16 -20.74 6.64
C LEU A 253 -15.67 -20.49 8.06
N GLN A 254 -14.74 -20.28 8.98
CA GLN A 254 -15.08 -19.89 10.35
C GLN A 254 -15.42 -18.39 10.38
N ILE A 255 -16.37 -18.00 11.22
CA ILE A 255 -16.71 -16.59 11.41
C ILE A 255 -15.48 -15.86 11.93
N GLY A 256 -15.12 -14.74 11.30
CA GLY A 256 -13.93 -13.97 11.64
C GLY A 256 -12.62 -14.56 11.10
N GLN A 257 -12.65 -15.68 10.37
CA GLN A 257 -11.48 -16.22 9.70
C GLN A 257 -10.89 -15.16 8.76
N LYS A 258 -9.64 -14.79 8.99
CA LYS A 258 -8.93 -13.80 8.19
C LYS A 258 -8.41 -14.45 6.92
N LEU A 259 -8.86 -13.94 5.78
CA LEU A 259 -8.40 -14.29 4.46
C LEU A 259 -7.52 -13.18 3.90
N THR A 260 -6.39 -13.57 3.32
CA THR A 260 -5.60 -12.73 2.44
C THR A 260 -6.10 -12.92 1.02
N ILE A 261 -6.63 -11.86 0.44
CA ILE A 261 -7.09 -11.80 -0.94
C ILE A 261 -5.87 -11.51 -1.82
N PRO A 262 -5.59 -12.34 -2.85
CA PRO A 262 -4.47 -12.11 -3.76
C PRO A 262 -4.55 -10.75 -4.44
N ALA A 263 -3.38 -10.15 -4.70
CA ALA A 263 -3.29 -8.98 -5.56
C ALA A 263 -3.58 -9.41 -7.00
N MET A 264 -4.45 -8.67 -7.70
CA MET A 264 -4.81 -8.96 -9.09
C MET A 264 -4.39 -7.80 -9.99
N TYR A 265 -3.98 -8.16 -11.20
CA TYR A 265 -3.74 -7.21 -12.28
C TYR A 265 -4.45 -7.66 -13.55
N GLN A 266 -5.26 -6.77 -14.12
CA GLN A 266 -5.87 -7.01 -15.42
C GLN A 266 -4.94 -6.47 -16.51
N VAL A 267 -4.53 -7.34 -17.44
CA VAL A 267 -3.69 -7.00 -18.59
C VAL A 267 -4.36 -5.95 -19.45
N LEU A 268 -3.58 -4.96 -19.87
CA LEU A 268 -4.00 -3.81 -20.66
C LEU A 268 -3.33 -3.82 -22.04
N PRO A 269 -3.85 -3.00 -22.98
CA PRO A 269 -3.16 -2.79 -24.26
C PRO A 269 -1.72 -2.30 -24.06
N GLY A 270 -0.78 -2.97 -24.73
CA GLY A 270 0.66 -2.63 -24.68
C GLY A 270 1.41 -3.20 -23.47
N ASP A 271 0.75 -3.97 -22.60
CA ASP A 271 1.43 -4.67 -21.52
C ASP A 271 2.30 -5.81 -22.04
N SER A 272 3.35 -6.08 -21.29
CA SER A 272 4.13 -7.32 -21.38
C SER A 272 4.36 -7.85 -19.98
N LEU A 273 4.61 -9.15 -19.84
CA LEU A 273 4.93 -9.75 -18.54
C LEU A 273 6.13 -9.07 -17.89
N TRP A 274 7.12 -8.66 -18.68
CA TRP A 274 8.28 -7.91 -18.18
C TRP A 274 7.90 -6.54 -17.62
N ARG A 275 7.05 -5.76 -18.32
CA ARG A 275 6.59 -4.45 -17.84
C ARG A 275 5.76 -4.57 -16.56
N ILE A 276 4.87 -5.56 -16.50
CA ILE A 276 4.06 -5.82 -15.31
C ILE A 276 4.95 -6.24 -14.13
N ALA A 277 5.85 -7.21 -14.35
CA ALA A 277 6.77 -7.68 -13.32
C ALA A 277 7.63 -6.53 -12.77
N SER A 278 8.20 -5.70 -13.65
CA SER A 278 8.97 -4.52 -13.28
C SER A 278 8.12 -3.48 -12.52
N LYS A 279 6.89 -3.21 -12.96
CA LYS A 279 5.97 -2.25 -12.31
C LYS A 279 5.65 -2.62 -10.86
N TYR A 280 5.57 -3.92 -10.56
CA TYR A 280 5.32 -4.44 -9.21
C TYR A 280 6.59 -4.82 -8.45
N GLY A 281 7.77 -4.74 -9.08
CA GLY A 281 9.04 -5.15 -8.48
C GLY A 281 9.19 -6.66 -8.30
N VAL A 282 8.39 -7.49 -8.98
CA VAL A 282 8.40 -8.95 -8.84
C VAL A 282 9.25 -9.62 -9.92
N SER A 283 9.72 -10.85 -9.67
CA SER A 283 10.46 -11.60 -10.68
C SER A 283 9.53 -12.07 -11.82
N LEU A 284 10.01 -11.95 -13.07
CA LEU A 284 9.27 -12.42 -14.25
C LEU A 284 8.96 -13.93 -14.15
N LYS A 285 9.93 -14.73 -13.69
CA LYS A 285 9.80 -16.17 -13.50
C LYS A 285 8.70 -16.50 -12.48
N THR A 286 8.67 -15.79 -11.35
CA THR A 286 7.66 -15.98 -10.30
C THR A 286 6.27 -15.60 -10.83
N LEU A 287 6.15 -14.49 -11.55
CA LEU A 287 4.89 -14.07 -12.16
C LEU A 287 4.35 -15.11 -13.15
N ILE A 288 5.22 -15.65 -14.01
CA ILE A 288 4.88 -16.72 -14.98
C ILE A 288 4.41 -17.99 -14.25
N ASN A 289 5.22 -18.48 -13.31
CA ASN A 289 4.96 -19.74 -12.62
C ASN A 289 3.68 -19.67 -11.79
N LEU A 290 3.46 -18.58 -11.06
CA LEU A 290 2.27 -18.42 -10.22
C LEU A 290 0.97 -18.41 -11.03
N ASN A 291 1.05 -17.91 -12.27
CA ASN A 291 -0.09 -17.81 -13.17
C ASN A 291 -0.17 -18.95 -14.20
N ASN A 292 0.71 -19.95 -14.09
CA ASN A 292 0.84 -21.06 -15.05
C ASN A 292 0.90 -20.59 -16.52
N LEU A 293 1.63 -19.50 -16.77
CA LEU A 293 1.70 -18.90 -18.10
C LEU A 293 2.74 -19.60 -18.97
N ASN A 294 2.48 -19.63 -20.27
CA ASN A 294 3.52 -19.94 -21.25
C ASN A 294 4.34 -18.65 -21.50
N PRO A 295 5.65 -18.61 -21.21
CA PRO A 295 6.49 -17.42 -21.41
C PRO A 295 6.56 -16.96 -22.88
N ASN A 296 6.29 -17.87 -23.83
CA ASN A 296 6.32 -17.59 -25.26
C ASN A 296 4.94 -17.18 -25.81
N ALA A 297 3.88 -17.20 -25.00
CA ALA A 297 2.56 -16.77 -25.41
C ALA A 297 2.37 -15.27 -25.22
N TYR A 298 1.63 -14.65 -26.14
CA TYR A 298 1.19 -13.26 -25.97
C TYR A 298 0.18 -13.13 -24.84
N LEU A 299 0.27 -12.03 -24.10
CA LEU A 299 -0.75 -11.68 -23.11
C LEU A 299 -2.04 -11.23 -23.81
N GLN A 300 -3.18 -11.65 -23.27
CA GLN A 300 -4.48 -11.22 -23.76
C GLN A 300 -4.97 -10.01 -22.97
N VAL A 301 -5.38 -8.94 -23.65
CA VAL A 301 -6.00 -7.79 -23.00
C VAL A 301 -7.24 -8.26 -22.23
N GLY A 302 -7.38 -7.82 -20.99
CA GLY A 302 -8.43 -8.25 -20.07
C GLY A 302 -8.11 -9.50 -19.26
N GLN A 303 -7.01 -10.22 -19.56
CA GLN A 303 -6.55 -11.36 -18.77
C GLN A 303 -6.20 -10.92 -17.35
N ASN A 304 -6.69 -11.66 -16.35
CA ASN A 304 -6.37 -11.40 -14.95
C ASN A 304 -5.17 -12.23 -14.51
N LEU A 305 -4.15 -11.55 -13.97
CA LEU A 305 -2.94 -12.13 -13.41
C LEU A 305 -2.95 -11.95 -11.89
N ILE A 306 -2.61 -13.01 -11.18
CA ILE A 306 -2.25 -12.95 -9.77
C ILE A 306 -0.86 -12.32 -9.71
N ILE A 307 -0.75 -11.19 -9.03
CA ILE A 307 0.55 -10.60 -8.74
C ILE A 307 1.12 -11.32 -7.51
N PRO A 308 2.32 -11.93 -7.62
CA PRO A 308 2.97 -12.54 -6.47
C PRO A 308 3.07 -11.55 -5.32
N SER A 309 2.60 -11.93 -4.14
CA SER A 309 3.04 -11.24 -2.93
C SER A 309 4.52 -11.54 -2.81
N THR A 310 5.39 -10.55 -2.97
CA THR A 310 6.84 -10.72 -2.84
C THR A 310 7.28 -10.82 -1.40
N THR A 311 6.35 -10.82 -0.45
CA THR A 311 6.62 -10.92 0.96
C THR A 311 5.47 -11.61 1.67
N ILE A 312 5.77 -12.70 2.39
CA ILE A 312 4.84 -13.35 3.30
C ILE A 312 4.98 -12.66 4.65
N SER A 313 3.89 -12.11 5.15
CA SER A 313 3.79 -11.69 6.54
C SER A 313 3.66 -12.94 7.43
N TYR A 314 4.74 -13.29 8.12
CA TYR A 314 4.83 -14.45 9.01
C TYR A 314 4.84 -14.00 10.47
N ASN A 315 3.88 -14.47 11.28
CA ASN A 315 3.93 -14.26 12.73
C ASN A 315 4.70 -15.42 13.36
N VAL A 316 5.83 -15.10 13.99
CA VAL A 316 6.68 -16.07 14.70
C VAL A 316 5.86 -16.81 15.74
N LYS A 317 5.96 -18.13 15.73
CA LYS A 317 5.33 -19.06 16.67
C LYS A 317 6.36 -19.58 17.66
N SER A 318 5.86 -20.17 18.74
CA SER A 318 6.71 -20.84 19.73
C SER A 318 7.57 -21.90 19.05
N GLY A 319 8.89 -21.79 19.22
CA GLY A 319 9.88 -22.75 18.69
C GLY A 319 10.40 -22.43 17.29
N ASP A 320 9.88 -21.42 16.60
CA ASP A 320 10.38 -21.06 15.27
C ASP A 320 11.83 -20.56 15.30
N THR A 321 12.63 -21.03 14.36
CA THR A 321 13.96 -20.50 14.06
C THR A 321 14.00 -19.82 12.69
N LEU A 322 14.94 -18.87 12.50
CA LEU A 322 15.18 -18.29 11.18
C LEU A 322 15.56 -19.37 10.15
N TRP A 323 16.27 -20.42 10.56
CA TRP A 323 16.63 -21.53 9.70
C TRP A 323 15.41 -22.29 9.20
N GLU A 324 14.49 -22.69 10.08
CA GLU A 324 13.27 -23.42 9.68
C GLU A 324 12.38 -22.57 8.78
N ILE A 325 12.26 -21.27 9.10
CA ILE A 325 11.53 -20.31 8.27
C ILE A 325 12.21 -20.19 6.88
N SER A 326 13.54 -20.07 6.85
CA SER A 326 14.34 -20.04 5.60
C SER A 326 14.09 -21.28 4.74
N GLN A 327 14.14 -22.47 5.32
CA GLN A 327 13.93 -23.73 4.60
C GLN A 327 12.50 -23.85 4.10
N LYS A 328 11.54 -23.48 4.94
CA LYS A 328 10.11 -23.52 4.60
C LYS A 328 9.77 -22.61 3.43
N TYR A 329 10.37 -21.42 3.38
CA TYR A 329 10.07 -20.41 2.38
C TYR A 329 11.11 -20.32 1.26
N GLN A 330 12.14 -21.17 1.29
CA GLN A 330 13.22 -21.26 0.29
C GLN A 330 13.96 -19.94 0.08
N VAL A 331 14.20 -19.21 1.17
CA VAL A 331 14.83 -17.89 1.17
C VAL A 331 16.01 -17.92 2.12
N SER A 332 17.13 -17.31 1.75
CA SER A 332 18.31 -17.33 2.62
C SER A 332 18.03 -16.60 3.93
N ILE A 333 18.61 -17.10 5.02
CA ILE A 333 18.51 -16.49 6.35
C ILE A 333 18.96 -15.02 6.28
N ASP A 334 20.07 -14.73 5.59
CA ASP A 334 20.56 -13.36 5.37
C ASP A 334 19.52 -12.45 4.72
N THR A 335 18.75 -12.97 3.76
CA THR A 335 17.69 -12.20 3.11
C THR A 335 16.55 -11.93 4.09
N ILE A 336 16.18 -12.92 4.92
CA ILE A 336 15.16 -12.74 5.96
C ILE A 336 15.63 -11.73 7.01
N ILE A 337 16.87 -11.83 7.47
CA ILE A 337 17.50 -10.89 8.41
C ILE A 337 17.47 -9.48 7.83
N LYS A 338 17.95 -9.30 6.59
CA LYS A 338 18.02 -8.00 5.92
C LYS A 338 16.66 -7.36 5.67
N VAL A 339 15.64 -8.14 5.33
CA VAL A 339 14.28 -7.62 5.06
C VAL A 339 13.50 -7.29 6.33
N ASN A 340 13.91 -7.86 7.47
CA ASN A 340 13.27 -7.69 8.77
C ASN A 340 14.08 -6.88 9.78
N ASN A 341 15.23 -6.35 9.36
CA ASN A 341 16.21 -5.65 10.18
C ASN A 341 16.49 -6.40 11.49
N LEU A 342 16.70 -7.70 11.39
CA LEU A 342 17.07 -8.52 12.54
C LEU A 342 18.57 -8.35 12.79
N ASP A 343 18.96 -8.35 14.06
CA ASP A 343 20.35 -8.65 14.40
C ASP A 343 20.59 -10.13 14.03
N SER A 344 21.72 -10.43 13.39
CA SER A 344 22.08 -11.80 13.03
C SER A 344 22.23 -12.73 14.24
N SER A 345 22.37 -12.15 15.44
CA SER A 345 22.39 -12.83 16.73
C SER A 345 21.07 -12.78 17.50
N ALA A 346 20.06 -12.04 17.03
CA ALA A 346 18.79 -11.90 17.75
C ALA A 346 17.90 -13.14 17.64
N TYR A 347 17.36 -13.55 18.80
CA TYR A 347 16.32 -14.57 18.88
C TYR A 347 14.97 -14.02 18.41
N LEU A 348 14.20 -14.85 17.69
CA LEU A 348 12.85 -14.50 17.27
C LEU A 348 11.90 -14.48 18.48
N GLN A 349 11.10 -13.42 18.60
CA GLN A 349 10.09 -13.29 19.66
C GLN A 349 8.76 -13.88 19.19
N ILE A 350 8.07 -14.63 20.05
CA ILE A 350 6.73 -15.15 19.73
C ILE A 350 5.79 -13.97 19.43
N GLY A 351 5.08 -14.05 18.30
CA GLY A 351 4.21 -12.99 17.81
C GLY A 351 4.93 -11.91 16.99
N GLN A 352 6.27 -11.94 16.91
CA GLN A 352 7.02 -11.04 16.04
C GLN A 352 6.59 -11.24 14.58
N LYS A 353 6.22 -10.13 13.93
CA LYS A 353 5.85 -10.14 12.52
C LYS A 353 7.11 -10.02 11.66
N LEU A 354 7.40 -11.09 10.92
CA LEU A 354 8.42 -11.14 9.88
C LEU A 354 7.80 -10.98 8.50
N PHE A 355 8.60 -10.46 7.60
CA PHE A 355 8.38 -10.22 6.19
C PHE A 355 9.33 -11.14 5.46
N ILE A 356 8.84 -12.30 5.05
CA ILE A 356 9.66 -13.31 4.38
C ILE A 356 9.55 -13.05 2.88
N PRO A 357 10.59 -12.55 2.20
CA PRO A 357 10.51 -12.34 0.77
C PRO A 357 10.35 -13.66 0.04
N HIS A 358 9.83 -13.63 -1.19
CA HIS A 358 9.70 -14.81 -2.05
C HIS A 358 10.82 -14.92 -3.09
#